data_AF-A0A7Y4SBP5-F1
#
_entry.id   AF-A0A7Y4SBP5-F1
#
_cell.length_a   1.000
_cell.length_b   1.000
_cell.length_c   1.000
_cell.angle_alpha   90.00
_cell.angle_beta   90.00
_cell.angle_gamma   90.00
#
_symmetry.space_group_name_H-M   'P 1'
#
loop_
_entity.id
_entity.type
_entity.pdbx_description
1 polymer ?
#
loop_
_entity_poly.entity_id
_entity_poly.type
_entity_poly.pdbx_seq_one_letter_code
_entity_poly.pdbx_strand_id
1 'polypeptide(L)'
;MTNLHSALKTSVTASHNEGGINYLQVRLQNGKDSYLETLHARPNTFSTSGFQTTDFLSLIGFARAACAFHQGECFSRIAPNELNLPSFAKAITESLGIFQAAVNHLEQCGLYVDQPEGWGYFYGKPPNGRRIHQSNARGNGHVAPTSKRMKEAEDSFFRFVFTWIEGAGDKGWTTHYRAKHMPLSDEFQSVLNFLGGFKWFPDCPEYEFEGCWWRFTEFQSRDNDMFDSNAEIAHRLFDAHATHFSAGIKGILEAHSILVPWGMTFLPPKKLNGKLSTERGIVPATSKMKILTPSASGKQYEFDVAFSFAGTERKLAEEIANAVRDAGFTVFYDNFYPEQLWGQDLAARFDRIYRKESRYCVMFISQEYAARMWTTHERRSATARAIQEKGNEYILPVKVEDVDIDGLVPTIGHVSMAERTPAEIAELLIKKLNTA
;
A
#
# COMPACT_ATOMS: atom_id res chain seq x y z
N MET A 1 -8.98 21.12 25.92
CA MET A 1 -8.24 19.93 26.38
C MET A 1 -8.54 19.74 27.85
N THR A 2 -8.95 18.55 28.27
CA THR A 2 -9.17 18.23 29.68
C THR A 2 -7.83 18.17 30.40
N ASN A 3 -7.69 18.85 31.54
CA ASN A 3 -6.46 18.79 32.33
C ASN A 3 -6.36 17.40 33.00
N LEU A 4 -5.30 16.65 32.69
CA LEU A 4 -5.08 15.30 33.24
C LEU A 4 -4.31 15.30 34.58
N HIS A 5 -3.95 16.48 35.10
CA HIS A 5 -3.08 16.64 36.27
C HIS A 5 -3.76 17.39 37.43
N SER A 6 -4.94 17.96 37.22
CA SER A 6 -5.68 18.66 38.27
C SER A 6 -7.20 18.47 38.11
N ALA A 7 -7.89 18.48 39.25
CA ALA A 7 -9.34 18.39 39.39
C ALA A 7 -9.75 18.95 40.76
N LEU A 8 -11.05 18.99 41.08
CA LEU A 8 -11.55 19.42 42.39
C LEU A 8 -11.05 18.49 43.51
N LYS A 9 -11.00 17.19 43.21
CA LYS A 9 -10.40 16.16 44.07
C LYS A 9 -9.62 15.18 43.21
N THR A 10 -8.45 14.80 43.68
CA THR A 10 -7.58 13.81 43.02
C THR A 10 -7.26 12.69 44.00
N SER A 11 -7.19 11.45 43.50
CA SER A 11 -6.80 10.30 44.31
C SER A 11 -6.03 9.30 43.45
N VAL A 12 -4.84 8.91 43.91
CA VAL A 12 -4.08 7.81 43.31
C VAL A 12 -4.80 6.50 43.66
N THR A 13 -5.24 5.78 42.64
CA THR A 13 -6.02 4.54 42.78
C THR A 13 -5.16 3.28 42.63
N ALA A 14 -4.06 3.37 41.88
CA ALA A 14 -3.09 2.29 41.75
C ALA A 14 -1.69 2.83 41.43
N SER A 15 -0.66 2.06 41.80
CA SER A 15 0.74 2.30 41.39
C SER A 15 1.41 0.99 40.98
N HIS A 16 2.31 1.07 40.01
CA HIS A 16 3.06 -0.09 39.54
C HIS A 16 4.38 0.35 38.92
N ASN A 17 5.42 -0.48 39.00
CA ASN A 17 6.71 -0.24 38.35
C ASN A 17 7.04 -1.46 37.51
N GLU A 18 7.30 -1.25 36.23
CA GLU A 18 7.62 -2.30 35.27
C GLU A 18 8.47 -1.70 34.14
N GLY A 19 9.47 -2.44 33.65
CA GLY A 19 10.31 -2.01 32.53
C GLY A 19 11.03 -0.65 32.69
N GLY A 20 11.30 -0.19 33.92
CA GLY A 20 11.90 1.13 34.16
C GLY A 20 10.93 2.30 34.00
N ILE A 21 9.63 2.04 34.12
CA ILE A 21 8.56 3.05 34.09
C ILE A 21 7.77 2.95 35.38
N ASN A 22 7.67 4.08 36.09
CA ASN A 22 6.79 4.21 37.23
C ASN A 22 5.40 4.67 36.76
N TYR A 23 4.39 3.85 36.96
CA TYR A 23 3.00 4.14 36.62
C TYR A 23 2.18 4.54 37.84
N LEU A 24 1.35 5.57 37.69
CA LEU A 24 0.31 5.96 38.62
C LEU A 24 -1.03 6.05 37.90
N GLN A 25 -2.02 5.33 38.38
CA GLN A 25 -3.41 5.56 38.01
C GLN A 25 -4.02 6.56 38.97
N VAL A 26 -4.63 7.61 38.43
CA VAL A 26 -5.17 8.71 39.21
C VAL A 26 -6.61 8.99 38.76
N ARG A 27 -7.52 8.92 39.73
CA ARG A 27 -8.91 9.34 39.58
C ARG A 27 -9.02 10.84 39.82
N LEU A 28 -9.56 11.54 38.84
CA LEU A 28 -9.85 12.96 38.86
C LEU A 28 -11.37 13.17 39.01
N GLN A 29 -11.79 13.92 40.02
CA GLN A 29 -13.20 14.29 40.22
C GLN A 29 -13.40 15.76 39.83
N ASN A 30 -14.10 16.01 38.72
CA ASN A 30 -14.36 17.35 38.18
C ASN A 30 -15.74 17.91 38.57
N GLY A 31 -16.59 17.09 39.16
CA GLY A 31 -17.91 17.45 39.65
C GLY A 31 -18.45 16.36 40.57
N LYS A 32 -19.69 16.52 41.05
CA LYS A 32 -20.30 15.59 42.03
C LYS A 32 -20.25 14.13 41.54
N ASP A 33 -20.64 13.91 40.29
CA ASP A 33 -20.71 12.58 39.64
C ASP A 33 -19.85 12.50 38.37
N SER A 34 -18.85 13.39 38.23
CA SER A 34 -17.96 13.45 37.07
C SER A 34 -16.56 13.00 37.46
N TYR A 35 -16.22 11.78 37.04
CA TYR A 35 -14.93 11.15 37.29
C TYR A 35 -14.19 10.87 35.98
N LEU A 36 -12.87 10.99 36.02
CA LEU A 36 -11.99 10.65 34.91
C LEU A 36 -10.80 9.85 35.45
N GLU A 37 -10.59 8.65 34.93
CA GLU A 37 -9.37 7.89 35.19
C GLU A 37 -8.26 8.37 34.25
N THR A 38 -7.10 8.63 34.82
CA THR A 38 -5.90 9.04 34.10
C THR A 38 -4.74 8.13 34.47
N LEU A 39 -3.89 7.85 33.48
CA LEU A 39 -2.68 7.08 33.68
C LEU A 39 -1.48 8.00 33.45
N HIS A 40 -0.57 8.00 34.41
CA HIS A 40 0.67 8.76 34.41
C HIS A 40 1.83 7.77 34.41
N ALA A 41 2.75 7.94 33.47
CA ALA A 41 3.92 7.11 33.28
C ALA A 41 5.18 7.99 33.40
N ARG A 42 6.08 7.64 34.30
CA ARG A 42 7.37 8.31 34.46
C ARG A 42 8.51 7.34 34.16
N PRO A 43 9.10 7.41 32.95
CA PRO A 43 10.35 6.72 32.65
C PRO A 43 11.44 7.16 33.62
N ASN A 44 12.18 6.19 34.16
CA ASN A 44 13.31 6.43 35.07
C ASN A 44 14.63 5.84 34.55
N THR A 45 14.59 5.08 33.46
CA THR A 45 15.75 4.58 32.73
C THR A 45 15.78 5.13 31.31
N PHE A 46 16.97 5.21 30.73
CA PHE A 46 17.20 5.55 29.33
C PHE A 46 18.30 4.68 28.74
N SER A 47 18.31 4.56 27.42
CA SER A 47 19.42 3.94 26.69
C SER A 47 20.38 5.01 26.20
N THR A 48 21.68 4.70 26.13
CA THR A 48 22.69 5.60 25.57
C THR A 48 22.61 5.72 24.04
N SER A 49 21.83 4.87 23.39
CA SER A 49 21.62 4.87 21.94
C SER A 49 20.21 4.39 21.58
N GLY A 50 19.79 4.71 20.35
CA GLY A 50 18.56 4.20 19.74
C GLY A 50 17.25 4.83 20.26
N PHE A 51 16.15 4.17 19.93
CA PHE A 51 14.78 4.60 20.23
C PHE A 51 14.48 4.54 21.73
N GLN A 52 14.00 5.64 22.32
CA GLN A 52 13.82 5.75 23.76
C GLN A 52 12.40 5.38 24.21
N THR A 53 12.26 5.00 25.48
CA THR A 53 10.96 4.75 26.13
C THR A 53 10.02 5.96 26.03
N THR A 54 10.57 7.18 26.08
CA THR A 54 9.84 8.44 25.96
C THR A 54 9.25 8.63 24.56
N ASP A 55 9.99 8.25 23.52
CA ASP A 55 9.50 8.23 22.14
C ASP A 55 8.38 7.21 21.98
N PHE A 56 8.52 6.02 22.60
CA PHE A 56 7.48 5.00 22.58
C PHE A 56 6.19 5.43 23.27
N LEU A 57 6.29 6.04 24.46
CA LEU A 57 5.13 6.56 25.18
C LEU A 57 4.40 7.64 24.36
N SER A 58 5.15 8.51 23.70
CA SER A 58 4.59 9.51 22.78
C SER A 58 3.89 8.85 21.60
N LEU A 59 4.52 7.83 21.01
CA LEU A 59 4.02 7.08 19.86
C LEU A 59 2.67 6.40 20.15
N ILE A 60 2.50 5.85 21.36
CA ILE A 60 1.25 5.17 21.78
C ILE A 60 0.22 6.13 22.41
N GLY A 61 0.45 7.44 22.31
CA GLY A 61 -0.54 8.48 22.62
C GLY A 61 -0.49 9.04 24.04
N PHE A 62 0.60 8.87 24.78
CA PHE A 62 0.83 9.65 26.00
C PHE A 62 1.37 11.05 25.65
N ALA A 63 0.97 12.04 26.44
CA ALA A 63 1.47 13.40 26.30
C ALA A 63 2.41 13.76 27.46
N ARG A 64 3.59 14.29 27.14
CA ARG A 64 4.52 14.83 28.13
C ARG A 64 3.95 16.10 28.77
N ALA A 65 3.96 16.16 30.10
CA ALA A 65 3.51 17.32 30.85
C ALA A 65 4.13 17.38 32.25
N ALA A 66 4.08 18.56 32.87
CA ALA A 66 4.37 18.70 34.29
C ALA A 66 3.30 17.97 35.12
N CYS A 67 3.76 17.17 36.08
CA CYS A 67 2.95 16.26 36.87
C CYS A 67 3.25 16.42 38.36
N ALA A 68 2.25 16.90 39.09
CA ALA A 68 2.32 17.03 40.55
C ALA A 68 2.43 15.66 41.25
N PHE A 69 1.83 14.61 40.69
CA PHE A 69 1.82 13.26 41.27
C PHE A 69 3.21 12.63 41.29
N HIS A 70 4.02 12.90 40.26
CA HIS A 70 5.39 12.42 40.13
C HIS A 70 6.44 13.43 40.60
N GLN A 71 6.03 14.62 41.04
CA GLN A 71 6.93 15.73 41.42
C GLN A 71 7.96 16.07 40.32
N GLY A 72 7.49 16.20 39.08
CA GLY A 72 8.35 16.50 37.93
C GLY A 72 7.58 16.39 36.63
N GLU A 73 8.19 15.88 35.56
CA GLU A 73 7.48 15.55 34.32
C GLU A 73 7.00 14.10 34.30
N CYS A 74 5.91 13.85 33.59
CA CYS A 74 5.43 12.52 33.24
C CYS A 74 4.84 12.52 31.82
N PHE A 75 4.54 11.33 31.35
CA PHE A 75 3.74 11.06 30.17
C PHE A 75 2.35 10.64 30.65
N SER A 76 1.28 11.33 30.26
CA SER A 76 -0.07 11.02 30.73
C SER A 76 -1.09 10.86 29.62
N ARG A 77 -2.13 10.08 29.91
CA ARG A 77 -3.29 9.85 29.03
C ARG A 77 -4.54 9.54 29.85
N ILE A 78 -5.68 9.54 29.16
CA ILE A 78 -6.93 8.99 29.71
C ILE A 78 -6.80 7.46 29.77
N ALA A 79 -7.24 6.89 30.89
CA ALA A 79 -7.24 5.46 31.15
C ALA A 79 -8.67 4.90 31.15
N PRO A 80 -8.86 3.61 30.81
CA PRO A 80 -10.11 2.91 31.06
C PRO A 80 -10.46 2.88 32.55
N ASN A 81 -11.75 2.81 32.88
CA ASN A 81 -12.22 2.77 34.27
C ASN A 81 -11.70 1.55 35.06
N GLU A 82 -11.54 0.41 34.37
CA GLU A 82 -11.09 -0.86 34.95
C GLU A 82 -9.81 -1.34 34.26
N LEU A 83 -8.71 -0.61 34.47
CA LEU A 83 -7.40 -0.99 33.94
C LEU A 83 -6.69 -1.96 34.90
N ASN A 84 -6.37 -3.18 34.43
CA ASN A 84 -5.41 -4.04 35.11
C ASN A 84 -4.00 -3.48 34.89
N LEU A 85 -3.56 -2.60 35.80
CA LEU A 85 -2.30 -1.87 35.66
C LEU A 85 -1.06 -2.79 35.55
N PRO A 86 -0.90 -3.87 36.34
CA PRO A 86 0.23 -4.79 36.16
C PRO A 86 0.29 -5.45 34.78
N SER A 87 -0.82 -6.01 34.30
CA SER A 87 -0.87 -6.66 32.99
C SER A 87 -0.65 -5.67 31.85
N PHE A 88 -1.19 -4.45 31.98
CA PHE A 88 -0.96 -3.36 31.04
C PHE A 88 0.53 -3.01 30.98
N ALA A 89 1.15 -2.78 32.13
CA ALA A 89 2.54 -2.35 32.21
C ALA A 89 3.50 -3.41 31.64
N LYS A 90 3.20 -4.70 31.87
CA LYS A 90 3.93 -5.82 31.26
C LYS A 90 3.83 -5.81 29.73
N ALA A 91 2.62 -5.60 29.20
CA ALA A 91 2.41 -5.51 27.75
C ALA A 91 3.13 -4.32 27.11
N ILE A 92 3.21 -3.18 27.81
CA ILE A 92 4.02 -2.03 27.36
C ILE A 92 5.50 -2.40 27.29
N THR A 93 6.05 -3.02 28.34
CA THR A 93 7.47 -3.40 28.39
C THR A 93 7.82 -4.42 27.31
N GLU A 94 6.95 -5.43 27.10
CA GLU A 94 7.12 -6.44 26.06
C GLU A 94 7.08 -5.82 24.65
N SER A 95 6.05 -5.02 24.37
CA SER A 95 5.91 -4.31 23.10
C SER A 95 7.07 -3.36 22.83
N LEU A 96 7.53 -2.60 23.84
CA LEU A 96 8.68 -1.70 23.73
C LEU A 96 9.96 -2.46 23.34
N GLY A 97 10.25 -3.59 23.99
CA GLY A 97 11.44 -4.37 23.69
C GLY A 97 11.46 -4.90 22.25
N ILE A 98 10.32 -5.44 21.79
CA ILE A 98 10.15 -5.91 20.41
C ILE A 98 10.26 -4.73 19.43
N PHE A 99 9.63 -3.60 19.76
CA PHE A 99 9.66 -2.40 18.92
C PHE A 99 11.08 -1.84 18.79
N GLN A 100 11.85 -1.77 19.87
CA GLN A 100 13.25 -1.32 19.84
C GLN A 100 14.12 -2.24 18.98
N ALA A 101 13.96 -3.56 19.10
CA ALA A 101 14.65 -4.50 18.22
C ALA A 101 14.25 -4.30 16.75
N ALA A 102 12.96 -4.11 16.48
CA ALA A 102 12.43 -3.86 15.14
C ALA A 102 12.99 -2.57 14.52
N VAL A 103 13.02 -1.47 15.29
CA VAL A 103 13.63 -0.20 14.87
C VAL A 103 15.11 -0.40 14.58
N ASN A 104 15.86 -1.10 15.44
CA ASN A 104 17.27 -1.37 15.18
C ASN A 104 17.50 -2.11 13.86
N HIS A 105 16.66 -3.09 13.51
CA HIS A 105 16.69 -3.75 12.20
C HIS A 105 16.45 -2.74 11.06
N LEU A 106 15.39 -1.93 11.16
CA LEU A 106 15.04 -0.95 10.13
C LEU A 106 16.12 0.13 9.95
N GLU A 107 16.76 0.56 11.03
CA GLU A 107 17.85 1.54 10.98
C GLU A 107 19.09 1.00 10.24
N GLN A 108 19.36 -0.31 10.28
CA GLN A 108 20.40 -0.93 9.44
C GLN A 108 20.08 -0.80 7.94
N CYS A 109 18.80 -0.75 7.58
CA CYS A 109 18.32 -0.53 6.21
C CYS A 109 18.21 0.97 5.85
N GLY A 110 18.55 1.89 6.75
CA GLY A 110 18.38 3.33 6.53
C GLY A 110 16.94 3.82 6.71
N LEU A 111 16.09 2.98 7.31
CA LEU A 111 14.69 3.28 7.60
C LEU A 111 14.59 3.65 9.08
N TYR A 112 14.46 4.95 9.35
CA TYR A 112 14.42 5.47 10.71
C TYR A 112 12.97 5.77 11.11
N VAL A 113 12.68 5.65 12.41
CA VAL A 113 11.41 6.07 13.02
C VAL A 113 11.61 7.41 13.73
N ASP A 114 10.61 8.29 13.70
CA ASP A 114 10.66 9.57 14.39
C ASP A 114 10.85 9.38 15.91
N GLN A 115 11.78 10.14 16.48
CA GLN A 115 12.11 10.15 17.90
C GLN A 115 11.91 11.57 18.43
N PRO A 116 10.66 12.02 18.64
CA PRO A 116 10.39 13.43 18.98
C PRO A 116 10.94 13.86 20.34
N GLU A 117 11.02 12.95 21.31
CA GLU A 117 11.52 13.23 22.65
C GLU A 117 13.05 13.05 22.71
N GLY A 118 13.56 11.97 22.11
CA GLY A 118 14.96 11.56 22.23
C GLY A 118 15.42 11.57 23.69
N TRP A 119 16.59 12.15 23.95
CA TRP A 119 17.10 12.32 25.32
C TRP A 119 16.64 13.59 26.03
N GLY A 120 15.84 14.44 25.39
CA GLY A 120 15.47 15.75 25.94
C GLY A 120 14.83 15.63 27.33
N TYR A 121 13.91 14.70 27.50
CA TYR A 121 13.25 14.39 28.78
C TYR A 121 14.24 14.11 29.92
N PHE A 122 15.25 13.26 29.68
CA PHE A 122 16.21 12.87 30.73
C PHE A 122 17.17 13.98 31.14
N TYR A 123 17.34 14.99 30.28
CA TYR A 123 18.18 16.16 30.54
C TYR A 123 17.37 17.43 30.90
N GLY A 124 16.06 17.31 31.12
CA GLY A 124 15.20 18.46 31.42
C GLY A 124 15.10 19.48 30.28
N LYS A 125 15.30 19.03 29.04
CA LYS A 125 15.24 19.84 27.82
C LYS A 125 13.87 19.66 27.13
N PRO A 126 13.42 20.65 26.35
CA PRO A 126 12.25 20.49 25.50
C PRO A 126 12.47 19.36 24.47
N PRO A 127 11.40 18.80 23.88
CA PRO A 127 11.50 17.80 22.83
C PRO A 127 12.40 18.31 21.70
N ASN A 128 13.55 17.67 21.52
CA ASN A 128 14.57 18.06 20.55
C ASN A 128 15.09 16.86 19.75
N GLY A 129 14.36 15.75 19.80
CA GLY A 129 14.80 14.52 19.17
C GLY A 129 14.67 14.56 17.64
N ARG A 130 15.11 13.49 17.01
CA ARG A 130 15.24 13.40 15.56
C ARG A 130 13.86 13.29 14.90
N ARG A 131 13.46 14.33 14.17
CA ARG A 131 12.41 14.24 13.15
C ARG A 131 13.06 14.01 11.79
N ILE A 132 12.70 12.94 11.11
CA ILE A 132 13.40 12.55 9.89
C ILE A 132 12.80 13.29 8.71
N HIS A 133 13.57 14.21 8.13
CA HIS A 133 13.27 14.73 6.80
C HIS A 133 13.57 13.66 5.76
N GLN A 134 12.51 13.17 5.11
CA GLN A 134 12.63 12.21 4.02
C GLN A 134 13.04 12.93 2.76
N SER A 135 14.15 12.49 2.14
CA SER A 135 14.51 12.90 0.79
C SER A 135 13.42 12.45 -0.16
N ASN A 136 12.80 13.41 -0.84
CA ASN A 136 11.82 13.15 -1.87
C ASN A 136 12.47 13.38 -3.22
N ALA A 137 12.48 12.36 -4.08
CA ALA A 137 12.66 12.61 -5.50
C ALA A 137 11.51 13.50 -6.00
N ARG A 138 11.85 14.49 -6.83
CA ARG A 138 10.92 15.35 -7.57
C ARG A 138 10.20 14.55 -8.66
N GLY A 139 10.87 13.57 -9.24
CA GLY A 139 10.35 12.63 -10.22
C GLY A 139 9.71 11.38 -9.60
N ASN A 140 9.49 10.38 -10.44
CA ASN A 140 8.88 9.11 -10.05
C ASN A 140 9.91 8.07 -9.57
N GLY A 141 11.20 8.39 -9.50
CA GLY A 141 12.26 7.48 -9.04
C GLY A 141 12.67 6.39 -10.04
N HIS A 142 12.02 6.30 -11.21
CA HIS A 142 12.22 5.23 -12.19
C HIS A 142 12.70 5.75 -13.55
N VAL A 143 12.35 6.99 -13.92
CA VAL A 143 12.70 7.59 -15.21
C VAL A 143 13.63 8.78 -14.98
N ALA A 144 14.87 8.65 -15.46
CA ALA A 144 15.87 9.70 -15.46
C ALA A 144 16.74 9.60 -16.74
N PRO A 145 17.35 10.71 -17.21
CA PRO A 145 18.27 10.71 -18.35
C PRO A 145 19.40 9.68 -18.21
N THR A 146 19.95 9.56 -17.00
CA THR A 146 20.90 8.51 -16.63
C THR A 146 20.24 7.63 -15.57
N SER A 147 20.12 6.33 -15.87
CA SER A 147 19.68 5.32 -14.91
C SER A 147 20.59 4.10 -15.01
N LYS A 148 20.98 3.54 -13.88
CA LYS A 148 21.81 2.34 -13.81
C LYS A 148 21.37 1.45 -12.65
N ARG A 149 20.91 0.25 -12.96
CA ARG A 149 20.72 -0.81 -11.96
C ARG A 149 22.08 -1.20 -11.37
N MET A 150 22.18 -1.19 -10.04
CA MET A 150 23.45 -1.35 -9.32
C MET A 150 23.54 -2.63 -8.53
N LYS A 151 22.51 -2.95 -7.75
CA LYS A 151 22.48 -4.11 -6.86
C LYS A 151 21.08 -4.69 -6.81
N GLU A 152 21.01 -5.97 -6.47
CA GLU A 152 19.77 -6.66 -6.14
C GLU A 152 19.99 -7.51 -4.89
N ALA A 153 18.92 -7.69 -4.14
CA ALA A 153 18.92 -8.48 -2.92
C ALA A 153 17.53 -9.08 -2.74
N GLU A 154 17.42 -10.15 -1.97
CA GLU A 154 16.12 -10.70 -1.58
C GLU A 154 16.17 -11.33 -0.21
N ASP A 155 15.01 -11.34 0.45
CA ASP A 155 14.76 -12.10 1.67
C ASP A 155 13.62 -13.10 1.43
N SER A 156 13.10 -13.73 2.48
CA SER A 156 12.01 -14.72 2.32
C SER A 156 10.70 -14.13 1.78
N PHE A 157 10.47 -12.82 1.88
CA PHE A 157 9.22 -12.16 1.56
C PHE A 157 9.35 -11.10 0.46
N PHE A 158 10.52 -10.52 0.24
CA PHE A 158 10.75 -9.39 -0.65
C PHE A 158 11.93 -9.61 -1.58
N ARG A 159 11.83 -9.00 -2.75
CA ARG A 159 12.93 -8.67 -3.65
C ARG A 159 13.20 -7.18 -3.54
N PHE A 160 14.46 -6.80 -3.63
CA PHE A 160 14.94 -5.42 -3.57
C PHE A 160 15.84 -5.14 -4.76
N VAL A 161 15.69 -3.97 -5.37
CA VAL A 161 16.59 -3.49 -6.44
C VAL A 161 17.10 -2.10 -6.07
N PHE A 162 18.38 -1.87 -6.30
CA PHE A 162 19.05 -0.59 -6.06
C PHE A 162 19.47 0.02 -7.39
N THR A 163 18.95 1.19 -7.70
CA THR A 163 19.18 1.85 -8.99
C THR A 163 19.70 3.27 -8.76
N TRP A 164 20.79 3.63 -9.45
CA TRP A 164 21.24 5.02 -9.53
C TRP A 164 20.42 5.76 -10.57
N ILE A 165 19.95 6.95 -10.22
CA ILE A 165 19.31 7.87 -11.15
C ILE A 165 20.00 9.24 -11.09
N GLU A 166 20.20 9.85 -12.26
CA GLU A 166 20.73 11.19 -12.41
C GLU A 166 20.02 11.92 -13.55
N GLY A 167 19.43 13.07 -13.20
CA GLY A 167 18.68 13.92 -14.11
C GLY A 167 18.66 15.37 -13.66
N ALA A 168 17.93 16.21 -14.40
CA ALA A 168 17.89 17.66 -14.18
C ALA A 168 17.32 18.09 -12.81
N GLY A 169 16.66 17.19 -12.07
CA GLY A 169 16.04 17.49 -10.79
C GLY A 169 16.34 16.51 -9.65
N ASP A 170 16.84 15.31 -9.94
CA ASP A 170 17.11 14.25 -8.97
C ASP A 170 18.45 13.59 -9.29
N LYS A 171 19.30 13.43 -8.27
CA LYS A 171 20.58 12.71 -8.34
C LYS A 171 20.74 11.87 -7.08
N GLY A 172 20.84 10.55 -7.21
CA GLY A 172 20.86 9.66 -6.06
C GLY A 172 20.43 8.24 -6.40
N TRP A 173 20.02 7.52 -5.36
CA TRP A 173 19.62 6.12 -5.48
C TRP A 173 18.14 5.92 -5.20
N THR A 174 17.51 5.09 -6.01
CA THR A 174 16.20 4.54 -5.76
C THR A 174 16.33 3.11 -5.26
N THR A 175 15.77 2.83 -4.09
CA THR A 175 15.56 1.46 -3.61
C THR A 175 14.14 1.05 -3.93
N HIS A 176 13.99 -0.02 -4.70
CA HIS A 176 12.71 -0.63 -5.07
C HIS A 176 12.45 -1.85 -4.19
N TYR A 177 11.19 -2.05 -3.82
CA TYR A 177 10.71 -3.08 -2.91
C TYR A 177 9.51 -3.78 -3.54
N ARG A 178 9.59 -5.10 -3.71
CA ARG A 178 8.49 -5.91 -4.23
C ARG A 178 8.31 -7.18 -3.42
N ALA A 179 7.08 -7.45 -2.99
CA ALA A 179 6.77 -8.68 -2.28
C ALA A 179 6.79 -9.89 -3.24
N LYS A 180 7.32 -11.02 -2.79
CA LYS A 180 7.34 -12.30 -3.52
C LYS A 180 5.95 -12.91 -3.64
N HIS A 181 5.06 -12.62 -2.69
CA HIS A 181 3.67 -13.07 -2.69
C HIS A 181 2.74 -11.87 -2.49
N MET A 182 1.90 -11.60 -3.49
CA MET A 182 0.88 -10.54 -3.48
C MET A 182 -0.52 -11.18 -3.40
N PRO A 183 -1.52 -10.47 -2.83
CA PRO A 183 -1.45 -9.13 -2.26
C PRO A 183 -0.82 -9.12 -0.86
N LEU A 184 -0.22 -7.99 -0.48
CA LEU A 184 0.20 -7.76 0.90
C LEU A 184 -1.01 -7.44 1.79
N SER A 185 -0.89 -7.77 3.08
CA SER A 185 -1.96 -7.51 4.05
C SER A 185 -2.14 -6.01 4.30
N ASP A 186 -3.33 -5.61 4.75
CA ASP A 186 -3.62 -4.21 5.08
C ASP A 186 -2.70 -3.69 6.21
N GLU A 187 -2.33 -4.55 7.15
CA GLU A 187 -1.41 -4.23 8.25
C GLU A 187 -0.01 -3.92 7.74
N PHE A 188 0.46 -4.64 6.73
CA PHE A 188 1.76 -4.35 6.10
C PHE A 188 1.78 -2.96 5.47
N GLN A 189 0.73 -2.58 4.74
CA GLN A 189 0.63 -1.24 4.16
C GLN A 189 0.62 -0.15 5.25
N SER A 190 -0.02 -0.41 6.39
CA SER A 190 0.01 0.50 7.54
C SER A 190 1.41 0.67 8.12
N VAL A 191 2.25 -0.37 8.11
CA VAL A 191 3.67 -0.24 8.51
C VAL A 191 4.44 0.65 7.52
N LEU A 192 4.28 0.46 6.21
CA LEU A 192 4.94 1.35 5.24
C LEU A 192 4.50 2.81 5.37
N ASN A 193 3.21 3.03 5.64
CA ASN A 193 2.68 4.37 5.90
C ASN A 193 3.26 4.96 7.20
N PHE A 194 3.43 4.14 8.23
CA PHE A 194 4.04 4.52 9.51
C PHE A 194 5.51 4.91 9.35
N LEU A 195 6.31 4.11 8.63
CA LEU A 195 7.71 4.43 8.33
C LEU A 195 7.86 5.63 7.39
N GLY A 196 6.84 5.88 6.56
CA GLY A 196 6.81 6.92 5.56
C GLY A 196 7.86 6.77 4.47
N GLY A 197 7.82 7.68 3.48
CA GLY A 197 8.84 7.78 2.43
C GLY A 197 8.69 6.76 1.32
N PHE A 198 7.92 5.69 1.55
CA PHE A 198 7.53 4.72 0.53
C PHE A 198 6.48 5.32 -0.40
N LYS A 199 6.78 5.31 -1.70
CA LYS A 199 5.85 5.68 -2.76
C LYS A 199 5.50 4.41 -3.55
N TRP A 200 4.24 4.28 -3.94
CA TRP A 200 3.83 3.22 -4.86
C TRP A 200 4.06 3.66 -6.30
N PHE A 201 4.58 2.77 -7.13
CA PHE A 201 4.67 2.96 -8.58
C PHE A 201 4.19 1.69 -9.28
N PRO A 202 3.11 1.75 -10.08
CA PRO A 202 2.49 0.56 -10.68
C PRO A 202 3.34 -0.09 -11.78
N ASP A 203 4.18 0.69 -12.46
CA ASP A 203 4.86 0.25 -13.70
C ASP A 203 6.39 0.20 -13.54
N CYS A 204 6.91 -0.50 -12.52
CA CYS A 204 8.34 -0.46 -12.18
C CYS A 204 9.22 -1.18 -13.22
N PRO A 205 10.12 -0.47 -13.96
CA PRO A 205 11.04 -1.11 -14.91
C PRO A 205 11.99 -2.13 -14.27
N GLU A 206 12.26 -2.05 -12.97
CA GLU A 206 13.17 -2.99 -12.28
C GLU A 206 12.54 -4.36 -11.99
N TYR A 207 11.21 -4.45 -12.06
CA TYR A 207 10.43 -5.66 -11.84
C TYR A 207 9.50 -5.94 -13.01
N GLU A 208 9.99 -5.83 -14.25
CA GLU A 208 9.23 -6.21 -15.44
C GLU A 208 7.88 -5.45 -15.55
N PHE A 209 7.87 -4.18 -15.15
CA PHE A 209 6.70 -3.29 -15.07
C PHE A 209 5.61 -3.73 -14.09
N GLU A 210 5.92 -4.67 -13.21
CA GLU A 210 5.04 -4.96 -12.10
C GLU A 210 5.21 -3.92 -10.97
N GLY A 211 4.15 -3.63 -10.23
CA GLY A 211 4.17 -2.55 -9.23
C GLY A 211 5.18 -2.72 -8.10
N CYS A 212 5.78 -1.63 -7.64
CA CYS A 212 6.70 -1.65 -6.50
C CYS A 212 6.45 -0.49 -5.54
N TRP A 213 6.86 -0.69 -4.29
CA TRP A 213 7.16 0.44 -3.41
C TRP A 213 8.58 0.89 -3.66
N TRP A 214 8.84 2.19 -3.57
CA TRP A 214 10.18 2.72 -3.74
C TRP A 214 10.46 3.85 -2.77
N ARG A 215 11.75 4.05 -2.49
CA ARG A 215 12.29 5.16 -1.69
C ARG A 215 13.49 5.76 -2.40
N PHE A 216 13.69 7.06 -2.22
CA PHE A 216 14.81 7.79 -2.79
C PHE A 216 15.80 8.25 -1.72
N THR A 217 17.07 8.03 -1.98
CA THR A 217 18.20 8.52 -1.19
C THR A 217 18.99 9.49 -2.06
N GLU A 218 18.97 10.77 -1.73
CA GLU A 218 19.68 11.80 -2.47
C GLU A 218 21.20 11.63 -2.35
N PHE A 219 21.92 11.84 -3.46
CA PHE A 219 23.38 11.90 -3.46
C PHE A 219 23.85 13.22 -2.83
N GLN A 220 24.72 13.13 -1.84
CA GLN A 220 25.32 14.28 -1.18
C GLN A 220 26.85 14.17 -1.27
N SER A 221 27.47 15.19 -1.87
CA SER A 221 28.91 15.42 -1.78
C SER A 221 29.19 16.19 -0.49
N ARG A 222 30.15 15.74 0.32
CA ARG A 222 30.71 16.56 1.39
C ARG A 222 31.87 17.37 0.80
N ASP A 223 32.03 18.62 1.23
CA ASP A 223 32.92 19.59 0.57
C ASP A 223 34.41 19.14 0.46
N ASN A 224 35.01 19.46 -0.69
CA ASN A 224 36.44 19.47 -1.06
C ASN A 224 37.27 18.18 -1.11
N ASP A 225 36.72 17.01 -0.81
CA ASP A 225 37.39 15.75 -1.15
C ASP A 225 36.66 15.07 -2.31
N MET A 226 37.36 14.81 -3.42
CA MET A 226 36.78 14.24 -4.65
C MET A 226 36.21 12.82 -4.45
N PHE A 227 36.36 12.27 -3.24
CA PHE A 227 36.02 10.90 -2.87
C PHE A 227 35.10 10.80 -1.64
N ASP A 228 34.71 11.90 -0.97
CA ASP A 228 33.85 11.86 0.22
C ASP A 228 32.37 12.16 -0.12
N SER A 229 31.60 11.11 -0.34
CA SER A 229 30.16 11.17 -0.59
C SER A 229 29.40 10.18 0.29
N ASN A 230 28.07 10.32 0.36
CA ASN A 230 27.23 9.35 1.06
C ASN A 230 27.06 7.99 0.34
N ALA A 231 27.82 7.73 -0.73
CA ALA A 231 27.70 6.51 -1.54
C ALA A 231 27.97 5.22 -0.75
N GLU A 232 29.08 5.15 0.00
CA GLU A 232 29.39 3.95 0.80
C GLU A 232 28.29 3.65 1.82
N ILE A 233 27.73 4.70 2.43
CA ILE A 233 26.61 4.58 3.35
C ILE A 233 25.38 4.03 2.62
N ALA A 234 24.98 4.62 1.48
CA ALA A 234 23.82 4.17 0.72
C ALA A 234 23.93 2.69 0.30
N HIS A 235 25.11 2.29 -0.16
CA HIS A 235 25.40 0.90 -0.52
C HIS A 235 25.32 -0.06 0.67
N ARG A 236 25.94 0.29 1.80
CA ARG A 236 25.91 -0.54 3.02
C ARG A 236 24.48 -0.70 3.56
N LEU A 237 23.70 0.37 3.55
CA LEU A 237 22.29 0.31 3.97
C LEU A 237 21.46 -0.58 3.03
N PHE A 238 21.72 -0.54 1.72
CA PHE A 238 21.07 -1.47 0.79
C PHE A 238 21.44 -2.92 1.08
N ASP A 239 22.72 -3.23 1.29
CA ASP A 239 23.19 -4.60 1.55
C ASP A 239 22.54 -5.23 2.81
N ALA A 240 22.17 -4.39 3.79
CA ALA A 240 21.48 -4.83 5.00
C ALA A 240 20.02 -5.28 4.77
N HIS A 241 19.39 -4.93 3.64
CA HIS A 241 17.95 -5.18 3.41
C HIS A 241 17.58 -6.66 3.46
N ALA A 242 18.40 -7.53 2.85
CA ALA A 242 18.16 -8.99 2.82
C ALA A 242 18.08 -9.61 4.21
N THR A 243 18.79 -9.04 5.20
CA THR A 243 18.85 -9.57 6.56
C THR A 243 17.86 -8.88 7.50
N HIS A 244 17.66 -7.57 7.33
CA HIS A 244 17.01 -6.76 8.36
C HIS A 244 15.61 -6.24 7.98
N PHE A 245 15.27 -6.08 6.69
CA PHE A 245 14.01 -5.43 6.31
C PHE A 245 12.78 -6.18 6.81
N SER A 246 12.62 -7.46 6.41
CA SER A 246 11.47 -8.27 6.85
C SER A 246 11.43 -8.49 8.36
N ALA A 247 12.58 -8.63 9.02
CA ALA A 247 12.65 -8.77 10.47
C ALA A 247 12.13 -7.51 11.19
N GLY A 248 12.52 -6.33 10.71
CA GLY A 248 12.03 -5.06 11.19
C GLY A 248 10.52 -4.91 11.03
N ILE A 249 9.98 -5.18 9.83
CA ILE A 249 8.53 -5.09 9.58
C ILE A 249 7.74 -6.03 10.50
N LYS A 250 8.19 -7.29 10.65
CA LYS A 250 7.53 -8.27 11.53
C LYS A 250 7.51 -7.79 12.98
N GLY A 251 8.63 -7.29 13.49
CA GLY A 251 8.72 -6.77 14.85
C GLY A 251 7.79 -5.57 15.08
N ILE A 252 7.62 -4.67 14.10
CA ILE A 252 6.65 -3.57 14.21
C ILE A 252 5.21 -4.11 14.32
N LEU A 253 4.85 -5.10 13.49
CA LEU A 253 3.51 -5.72 13.53
C LEU A 253 3.24 -6.45 14.85
N GLU A 254 4.24 -7.18 15.35
CA GLU A 254 4.16 -7.90 16.62
C GLU A 254 4.04 -6.94 17.82
N ALA A 255 4.89 -5.91 17.87
CA ALA A 255 4.78 -4.87 18.89
C ALA A 255 3.40 -4.20 18.87
N HIS A 256 2.86 -3.93 17.68
CA HIS A 256 1.52 -3.36 17.53
C HIS A 256 0.43 -4.30 18.05
N SER A 257 0.49 -5.60 17.72
CA SER A 257 -0.56 -6.56 18.10
C SER A 257 -0.69 -6.74 19.62
N ILE A 258 0.42 -6.62 20.36
CA ILE A 258 0.43 -6.66 21.83
C ILE A 258 -0.36 -5.49 22.45
N LEU A 259 -0.38 -4.34 21.78
CA LEU A 259 -1.02 -3.11 22.27
C LEU A 259 -2.52 -3.03 21.91
N VAL A 260 -2.94 -3.69 20.84
CA VAL A 260 -4.33 -3.66 20.34
C VAL A 260 -5.36 -4.04 21.43
N PRO A 261 -5.19 -5.11 22.22
CA PRO A 261 -6.12 -5.47 23.30
C PRO A 261 -6.31 -4.38 24.35
N TRP A 262 -5.34 -3.47 24.48
CA TRP A 262 -5.38 -2.35 25.43
C TRP A 262 -5.92 -1.05 24.81
N GLY A 263 -6.48 -1.12 23.60
CA GLY A 263 -6.99 0.04 22.87
C GLY A 263 -5.90 1.02 22.46
N MET A 264 -4.68 0.53 22.29
CA MET A 264 -3.53 1.32 21.86
C MET A 264 -3.13 0.91 20.45
N THR A 265 -3.03 1.91 19.56
CA THR A 265 -2.62 1.72 18.17
C THR A 265 -1.66 2.84 17.80
N PHE A 266 -0.55 2.49 17.17
CA PHE A 266 0.40 3.47 16.62
C PHE A 266 0.53 3.35 15.09
N LEU A 267 0.03 2.28 14.50
CA LEU A 267 -0.07 2.17 13.05
C LEU A 267 -1.30 2.94 12.57
N PRO A 268 -1.18 3.74 11.49
CA PRO A 268 -2.31 4.52 10.99
C PRO A 268 -3.43 3.59 10.53
N PRO A 269 -4.70 3.86 10.89
CA PRO A 269 -5.81 3.10 10.35
C PRO A 269 -5.88 3.29 8.83
N LYS A 270 -6.31 2.26 8.10
CA LYS A 270 -6.54 2.34 6.65
C LYS A 270 -7.46 3.53 6.37
N LYS A 271 -6.97 4.52 5.61
CA LYS A 271 -7.85 5.53 4.99
C LYS A 271 -8.69 4.80 3.96
N LEU A 272 -9.91 4.41 4.31
CA LEU A 272 -10.94 4.17 3.33
C LEU A 272 -11.09 5.49 2.56
N ASN A 273 -10.68 5.53 1.29
CA ASN A 273 -10.93 6.68 0.42
C ASN A 273 -12.43 6.74 0.10
N GLY A 274 -13.24 7.05 1.11
CA GLY A 274 -14.62 7.48 0.97
C GLY A 274 -14.63 8.99 0.86
N LYS A 275 -14.70 9.50 -0.37
CA LYS A 275 -15.37 10.76 -0.70
C LYS A 275 -15.81 10.72 -2.16
N LEU A 276 -17.12 10.67 -2.36
CA LEU A 276 -17.79 11.29 -3.50
C LEU A 276 -17.20 12.69 -3.68
N SER A 277 -16.36 12.88 -4.70
CA SER A 277 -15.98 14.21 -5.14
C SER A 277 -16.98 14.65 -6.21
N THR A 278 -17.93 15.46 -5.76
CA THR A 278 -18.70 16.41 -6.56
C THR A 278 -17.87 17.02 -7.67
N GLU A 279 -18.42 16.94 -8.88
CA GLU A 279 -17.97 17.58 -10.11
C GLU A 279 -17.57 19.04 -9.87
N ARG A 280 -16.31 19.37 -10.17
CA ARG A 280 -15.93 20.71 -10.59
C ARG A 280 -15.13 20.59 -11.86
N GLY A 281 -15.71 21.12 -12.93
CA GLY A 281 -15.13 21.15 -14.25
C GLY A 281 -13.75 21.80 -14.26
N ILE A 282 -12.84 21.16 -14.98
CA ILE A 282 -11.57 21.74 -15.39
C ILE A 282 -11.56 21.74 -16.92
N VAL A 283 -11.58 22.94 -17.45
CA VAL A 283 -11.41 23.31 -18.86
C VAL A 283 -10.00 22.87 -19.32
N PRO A 284 -9.80 22.30 -20.52
CA PRO A 284 -8.46 21.95 -20.98
C PRO A 284 -7.73 23.19 -21.52
N ALA A 285 -6.55 23.48 -20.97
CA ALA A 285 -5.60 24.40 -21.57
C ALA A 285 -4.88 23.70 -22.73
N THR A 286 -5.09 24.23 -23.93
CA THR A 286 -4.42 23.84 -25.17
C THR A 286 -2.93 24.17 -25.15
N SER A 287 -2.08 23.19 -25.44
CA SER A 287 -0.77 23.45 -26.02
C SER A 287 -0.58 22.57 -27.24
N LYS A 288 -0.32 23.25 -28.36
CA LYS A 288 -0.23 22.73 -29.72
C LYS A 288 1.07 21.95 -29.88
N MET A 289 0.98 20.70 -30.33
CA MET A 289 2.00 20.14 -31.20
C MET A 289 1.37 19.47 -32.42
N LYS A 290 2.15 19.53 -33.49
CA LYS A 290 1.72 19.73 -34.87
C LYS A 290 1.22 18.45 -35.51
N ILE A 291 0.04 18.60 -36.09
CA ILE A 291 -0.70 17.66 -36.91
C ILE A 291 0.11 17.22 -38.14
N LEU A 292 0.12 15.92 -38.40
CA LEU A 292 0.13 15.34 -39.74
C LEU A 292 -1.22 14.60 -39.90
N THR A 293 -2.01 14.97 -40.89
CA THR A 293 -3.33 14.38 -41.23
C THR A 293 -3.44 14.28 -42.76
N PRO A 294 -4.45 13.60 -43.32
CA PRO A 294 -5.02 12.30 -42.96
C PRO A 294 -5.21 11.40 -44.21
N SER A 295 -5.53 10.11 -44.03
CA SER A 295 -6.39 9.41 -45.00
C SER A 295 -7.47 8.65 -44.23
N ALA A 296 -8.70 8.74 -44.72
CA ALA A 296 -9.94 8.51 -43.99
C ALA A 296 -10.61 7.19 -44.37
N SER A 297 -11.02 6.39 -43.37
CA SER A 297 -12.40 5.88 -43.16
C SER A 297 -12.42 4.65 -42.22
N GLY A 298 -13.26 4.70 -41.18
CA GLY A 298 -13.63 3.59 -40.30
C GLY A 298 -12.63 3.22 -39.20
N LYS A 299 -12.97 3.37 -37.91
CA LYS A 299 -12.19 2.75 -36.83
C LYS A 299 -12.27 1.23 -37.01
N GLN A 300 -11.26 0.60 -37.60
CA GLN A 300 -11.14 -0.84 -37.65
C GLN A 300 -10.53 -1.31 -36.32
N TYR A 301 -11.33 -2.03 -35.54
CA TYR A 301 -10.84 -2.79 -34.39
C TYR A 301 -9.83 -3.84 -34.89
N GLU A 302 -8.75 -4.11 -34.14
CA GLU A 302 -7.77 -5.17 -34.44
C GLU A 302 -8.43 -6.56 -34.32
N PHE A 303 -9.40 -6.68 -33.41
CA PHE A 303 -10.16 -7.89 -33.13
C PHE A 303 -11.66 -7.65 -33.25
N ASP A 304 -12.36 -8.55 -33.94
CA ASP A 304 -13.81 -8.61 -33.96
C ASP A 304 -14.37 -9.00 -32.57
N VAL A 305 -13.64 -9.86 -31.85
CA VAL A 305 -14.05 -10.28 -30.50
C VAL A 305 -12.84 -10.64 -29.63
N ALA A 306 -12.90 -10.30 -28.35
CA ALA A 306 -11.98 -10.77 -27.31
C ALA A 306 -12.70 -11.64 -26.28
N PHE A 307 -12.01 -12.62 -25.72
CA PHE A 307 -12.55 -13.52 -24.70
C PHE A 307 -11.93 -13.26 -23.32
N SER A 308 -12.78 -12.99 -22.33
CA SER A 308 -12.42 -12.81 -20.92
C SER A 308 -13.00 -13.93 -20.07
N PHE A 309 -12.13 -14.72 -19.43
CA PHE A 309 -12.49 -15.92 -18.66
C PHE A 309 -11.52 -16.12 -17.49
N ALA A 310 -11.88 -16.96 -16.52
CA ALA A 310 -10.94 -17.43 -15.50
C ALA A 310 -10.32 -18.75 -15.95
N GLY A 311 -9.20 -19.15 -15.35
CA GLY A 311 -8.45 -20.33 -15.81
C GLY A 311 -9.27 -21.62 -15.89
N THR A 312 -10.31 -21.75 -15.06
CA THR A 312 -11.26 -22.88 -15.02
C THR A 312 -12.08 -23.01 -16.30
N GLU A 313 -12.43 -21.92 -16.97
CA GLU A 313 -13.23 -21.95 -18.20
C GLU A 313 -12.39 -22.00 -19.48
N ARG A 314 -11.05 -22.13 -19.36
CA ARG A 314 -10.13 -22.08 -20.51
C ARG A 314 -10.52 -23.01 -21.65
N LYS A 315 -10.88 -24.26 -21.34
CA LYS A 315 -11.28 -25.24 -22.36
C LYS A 315 -12.53 -24.78 -23.13
N LEU A 316 -13.51 -24.22 -22.43
CA LEU A 316 -14.74 -23.71 -23.04
C LEU A 316 -14.46 -22.48 -23.91
N ALA A 317 -13.64 -21.55 -23.41
CA ALA A 317 -13.22 -20.37 -24.15
C ALA A 317 -12.46 -20.73 -25.43
N GLU A 318 -11.58 -21.72 -25.36
CA GLU A 318 -10.80 -22.20 -26.50
C GLU A 318 -11.68 -22.84 -27.59
N GLU A 319 -12.64 -23.69 -27.22
CA GLU A 319 -13.57 -24.31 -28.15
C GLU A 319 -14.37 -23.26 -28.95
N ILE A 320 -14.89 -22.24 -28.26
CA ILE A 320 -15.66 -21.16 -28.90
C ILE A 320 -14.74 -20.25 -29.72
N ALA A 321 -13.57 -19.88 -29.20
CA ALA A 321 -12.61 -19.02 -29.89
C ALA A 321 -12.10 -19.65 -31.20
N ASN A 322 -11.84 -20.96 -31.20
CA ASN A 322 -11.46 -21.69 -32.40
C ASN A 322 -12.59 -21.69 -33.44
N ALA A 323 -13.83 -22.03 -33.04
CA ALA A 323 -14.97 -22.05 -33.95
C ALA A 323 -15.25 -20.68 -34.61
N VAL A 324 -15.11 -19.59 -33.84
CA VAL A 324 -15.31 -18.22 -34.36
C VAL A 324 -14.16 -17.79 -35.29
N ARG A 325 -12.92 -18.16 -34.96
CA ARG A 325 -11.76 -17.91 -35.82
C ARG A 325 -11.87 -18.68 -37.14
N ASP A 326 -12.29 -19.95 -37.07
CA ASP A 326 -12.47 -20.81 -38.26
C ASP A 326 -13.59 -20.32 -39.17
N ALA A 327 -14.55 -19.56 -38.63
CA ALA A 327 -15.59 -18.85 -39.39
C ALA A 327 -15.10 -17.53 -40.03
N GLY A 328 -13.83 -17.16 -39.85
CA GLY A 328 -13.18 -16.04 -40.55
C GLY A 328 -13.06 -14.72 -39.79
N PHE A 329 -13.38 -14.68 -38.49
CA PHE A 329 -13.29 -13.47 -37.66
C PHE A 329 -11.92 -13.32 -36.97
N THR A 330 -11.51 -12.08 -36.69
CA THR A 330 -10.30 -11.82 -35.89
C THR A 330 -10.62 -11.95 -34.39
N VAL A 331 -9.99 -12.94 -33.74
CA VAL A 331 -10.30 -13.32 -32.36
C VAL A 331 -9.11 -13.10 -31.47
N PHE A 332 -9.29 -12.37 -30.36
CA PHE A 332 -8.32 -12.35 -29.28
C PHE A 332 -8.60 -13.45 -28.23
N TYR A 333 -7.71 -14.44 -28.19
CA TYR A 333 -7.56 -15.45 -27.14
C TYR A 333 -6.06 -15.56 -26.82
N ASP A 334 -5.69 -15.60 -25.55
CA ASP A 334 -4.29 -15.47 -25.10
C ASP A 334 -3.35 -16.49 -25.77
N ASN A 335 -3.78 -17.75 -25.89
CA ASN A 335 -2.98 -18.80 -26.53
C ASN A 335 -2.90 -18.72 -28.06
N PHE A 336 -3.63 -17.81 -28.72
CA PHE A 336 -3.45 -17.57 -30.16
C PHE A 336 -2.29 -16.64 -30.46
N TYR A 337 -1.79 -15.92 -29.46
CA TYR A 337 -0.74 -14.93 -29.63
C TYR A 337 0.41 -15.11 -28.63
N PRO A 338 0.91 -16.34 -28.40
CA PRO A 338 1.91 -16.59 -27.36
C PRO A 338 3.20 -15.80 -27.61
N GLU A 339 3.67 -15.69 -28.86
CA GLU A 339 4.86 -14.93 -29.22
C GLU A 339 4.69 -13.42 -29.12
N GLN A 340 3.47 -12.92 -29.30
CA GLN A 340 3.19 -11.49 -29.15
C GLN A 340 3.01 -11.14 -27.69
N LEU A 341 2.43 -12.02 -26.89
CA LEU A 341 2.21 -11.79 -25.46
C LEU A 341 3.47 -12.06 -24.63
N TRP A 342 4.39 -12.90 -25.12
CA TRP A 342 5.65 -13.20 -24.45
C TRP A 342 6.51 -11.94 -24.31
N GLY A 343 6.74 -11.51 -23.07
CA GLY A 343 7.58 -10.36 -22.74
C GLY A 343 6.86 -9.01 -22.88
N GLN A 344 5.55 -9.01 -23.18
CA GLN A 344 4.72 -7.81 -23.10
C GLN A 344 4.11 -7.66 -21.71
N ASP A 345 3.85 -6.41 -21.33
CA ASP A 345 2.96 -6.10 -20.22
C ASP A 345 1.54 -6.56 -20.59
N LEU A 346 1.17 -7.74 -20.08
CA LEU A 346 -0.12 -8.36 -20.32
C LEU A 346 -1.27 -7.52 -19.77
N ALA A 347 -1.07 -6.76 -18.68
CA ALA A 347 -2.13 -5.93 -18.11
C ALA A 347 -2.44 -4.73 -19.03
N ALA A 348 -1.41 -4.02 -19.51
CA ALA A 348 -1.59 -2.91 -20.44
C ALA A 348 -2.05 -3.38 -21.83
N ARG A 349 -1.49 -4.50 -22.34
CA ARG A 349 -1.92 -5.08 -23.62
C ARG A 349 -3.38 -5.54 -23.52
N PHE A 350 -3.79 -6.19 -22.43
CA PHE A 350 -5.18 -6.59 -22.24
C PHE A 350 -6.11 -5.38 -22.07
N ASP A 351 -5.75 -4.33 -21.30
CA ASP A 351 -6.56 -3.08 -21.24
C ASP A 351 -6.74 -2.49 -22.64
N ARG A 352 -5.66 -2.42 -23.41
CA ARG A 352 -5.70 -1.87 -24.76
C ARG A 352 -6.57 -2.72 -25.69
N ILE A 353 -6.46 -4.04 -25.61
CA ILE A 353 -7.27 -4.97 -26.39
C ILE A 353 -8.75 -4.81 -26.05
N TYR A 354 -9.12 -4.98 -24.79
CA TYR A 354 -10.51 -4.84 -24.37
C TYR A 354 -11.05 -3.43 -24.67
N ARG A 355 -10.37 -2.37 -24.24
CA ARG A 355 -10.90 -1.00 -24.35
C ARG A 355 -10.82 -0.42 -25.77
N LYS A 356 -9.79 -0.70 -26.55
CA LYS A 356 -9.54 0.03 -27.81
C LYS A 356 -9.51 -0.85 -29.05
N GLU A 357 -9.05 -2.08 -28.94
CA GLU A 357 -8.73 -2.89 -30.13
C GLU A 357 -9.75 -3.98 -30.41
N SER A 358 -10.67 -4.30 -29.49
CA SER A 358 -11.73 -5.27 -29.71
C SER A 358 -13.10 -4.63 -29.92
N ARG A 359 -13.83 -5.12 -30.92
CA ARG A 359 -15.20 -4.68 -31.24
C ARG A 359 -16.21 -5.18 -30.20
N TYR A 360 -16.12 -6.45 -29.81
CA TYR A 360 -16.89 -7.05 -28.71
C TYR A 360 -15.99 -7.74 -27.68
N CYS A 361 -16.49 -7.90 -26.46
CA CYS A 361 -15.85 -8.72 -25.43
C CYS A 361 -16.83 -9.74 -24.86
N VAL A 362 -16.50 -11.02 -25.04
CA VAL A 362 -17.24 -12.13 -24.46
C VAL A 362 -16.70 -12.37 -23.05
N MET A 363 -17.58 -12.28 -22.07
CA MET A 363 -17.22 -12.48 -20.66
C MET A 363 -17.85 -13.77 -20.14
N PHE A 364 -17.02 -14.73 -19.74
CA PHE A 364 -17.48 -15.93 -19.04
C PHE A 364 -17.69 -15.63 -17.57
N ILE A 365 -18.94 -15.73 -17.12
CA ILE A 365 -19.34 -15.46 -15.74
C ILE A 365 -19.39 -16.76 -14.97
N SER A 366 -18.45 -16.92 -14.04
CA SER A 366 -18.36 -18.01 -13.07
C SER A 366 -18.01 -17.49 -11.68
N GLN A 367 -18.13 -18.32 -10.65
CA GLN A 367 -17.73 -17.97 -9.28
C GLN A 367 -16.24 -17.64 -9.21
N GLU A 368 -15.40 -18.40 -9.91
CA GLU A 368 -13.95 -18.17 -9.98
C GLU A 368 -13.63 -16.85 -10.70
N TYR A 369 -14.35 -16.54 -11.78
CA TYR A 369 -14.21 -15.25 -12.45
C TYR A 369 -14.54 -14.08 -11.52
N ALA A 370 -15.64 -14.19 -10.77
CA ALA A 370 -16.03 -13.21 -9.76
C ALA A 370 -14.98 -13.09 -8.63
N ALA A 371 -14.42 -14.21 -8.17
CA ALA A 371 -13.48 -14.23 -7.06
C ALA A 371 -12.06 -13.76 -7.41
N ARG A 372 -11.57 -14.06 -8.62
CA ARG A 372 -10.16 -13.82 -9.01
C ARG A 372 -9.99 -12.68 -10.00
N MET A 373 -10.81 -12.66 -11.06
CA MET A 373 -10.66 -11.69 -12.14
C MET A 373 -11.38 -10.38 -11.81
N TRP A 374 -12.53 -10.45 -11.13
CA TRP A 374 -13.36 -9.30 -10.80
C TRP A 374 -12.96 -8.54 -9.53
N THR A 375 -12.38 -9.22 -8.52
CA THR A 375 -11.89 -8.59 -7.28
C THR A 375 -10.67 -7.70 -7.47
N THR A 376 -9.95 -7.88 -8.58
CA THR A 376 -8.80 -7.03 -8.92
C THR A 376 -9.31 -5.65 -9.33
N HIS A 377 -9.19 -4.66 -8.42
CA HIS A 377 -9.69 -3.29 -8.61
C HIS A 377 -9.29 -2.64 -9.96
N GLU A 378 -8.12 -2.99 -10.48
CA GLU A 378 -7.60 -2.49 -11.77
C GLU A 378 -8.36 -3.06 -12.96
N ARG A 379 -8.59 -4.39 -13.00
CA ARG A 379 -9.36 -5.05 -14.07
C ARG A 379 -10.85 -4.69 -13.99
N ARG A 380 -11.41 -4.60 -12.78
CA ARG A 380 -12.77 -4.09 -12.56
C ARG A 380 -12.92 -2.67 -13.13
N SER A 381 -11.93 -1.80 -12.89
CA SER A 381 -11.94 -0.44 -13.41
C SER A 381 -11.78 -0.40 -14.93
N ALA A 382 -10.93 -1.23 -15.52
CA ALA A 382 -10.74 -1.33 -16.97
C ALA A 382 -12.01 -1.82 -17.68
N THR A 383 -12.61 -2.91 -17.19
CA THR A 383 -13.85 -3.46 -17.76
C THR A 383 -15.04 -2.52 -17.55
N ALA A 384 -15.19 -1.93 -16.36
CA ALA A 384 -16.24 -0.94 -16.11
C ALA A 384 -16.09 0.31 -16.98
N ARG A 385 -14.85 0.78 -17.22
CA ARG A 385 -14.58 1.89 -18.16
C ARG A 385 -14.89 1.50 -19.59
N ALA A 386 -14.53 0.29 -20.02
CA ALA A 386 -14.86 -0.19 -21.37
C ALA A 386 -16.39 -0.28 -21.59
N ILE A 387 -17.14 -0.71 -20.57
CA ILE A 387 -18.61 -0.72 -20.57
C ILE A 387 -19.17 0.71 -20.66
N GLN A 388 -18.64 1.65 -19.87
CA GLN A 388 -19.08 3.04 -19.89
C GLN A 388 -18.76 3.75 -21.21
N GLU A 389 -17.57 3.51 -21.79
CA GLU A 389 -17.10 4.16 -23.02
C GLU A 389 -17.75 3.58 -24.29
N LYS A 390 -18.07 2.28 -24.33
CA LYS A 390 -18.63 1.60 -25.52
C LYS A 390 -20.12 1.27 -25.45
N GLY A 391 -20.73 1.39 -24.27
CA GLY A 391 -22.16 1.11 -24.06
C GLY A 391 -22.48 -0.37 -23.87
N ASN A 392 -23.76 -0.66 -23.61
CA ASN A 392 -24.25 -1.97 -23.15
C ASN A 392 -24.11 -3.10 -24.19
N GLU A 393 -23.93 -2.79 -25.48
CA GLU A 393 -23.82 -3.80 -26.55
C GLU A 393 -22.39 -4.33 -26.75
N TYR A 394 -21.39 -3.76 -26.08
CA TYR A 394 -19.99 -4.17 -26.19
C TYR A 394 -19.69 -5.49 -25.45
N ILE A 395 -20.31 -5.71 -24.29
CA ILE A 395 -20.13 -6.93 -23.50
C ILE A 395 -21.16 -7.97 -23.91
N LEU A 396 -20.70 -9.20 -24.15
CA LEU A 396 -21.50 -10.37 -24.45
C LEU A 396 -21.34 -11.39 -23.30
N PRO A 397 -22.19 -11.35 -22.27
CA PRO A 397 -22.07 -12.25 -21.12
C PRO A 397 -22.45 -13.69 -21.47
N VAL A 398 -21.59 -14.63 -21.06
CA VAL A 398 -21.83 -16.08 -21.09
C VAL A 398 -21.84 -16.59 -19.65
N LYS A 399 -23.01 -16.92 -19.11
CA LYS A 399 -23.15 -17.49 -17.78
C LYS A 399 -22.71 -18.94 -17.80
N VAL A 400 -21.61 -19.23 -17.12
CA VAL A 400 -21.14 -20.61 -16.83
C VAL A 400 -21.81 -21.11 -15.56
N GLU A 401 -21.95 -20.23 -14.57
CA GLU A 401 -22.66 -20.47 -13.31
C GLU A 401 -23.60 -19.29 -13.03
N ASP A 402 -24.63 -19.50 -12.22
CA ASP A 402 -25.53 -18.41 -11.81
C ASP A 402 -24.88 -17.56 -10.71
N VAL A 403 -24.15 -16.55 -11.15
CA VAL A 403 -23.36 -15.64 -10.30
C VAL A 403 -23.59 -14.21 -10.74
N ASP A 404 -23.87 -13.33 -9.78
CA ASP A 404 -23.99 -11.91 -10.03
C ASP A 404 -22.62 -11.23 -10.01
N ILE A 405 -22.37 -10.40 -11.02
CA ILE A 405 -21.14 -9.62 -11.17
C ILE A 405 -21.41 -8.15 -10.81
N ASP A 406 -20.76 -7.67 -9.75
CA ASP A 406 -20.92 -6.31 -9.23
C ASP A 406 -20.44 -5.24 -10.24
N GLY A 407 -21.38 -4.66 -10.99
CA GLY A 407 -21.12 -3.66 -12.03
C GLY A 407 -21.64 -4.04 -13.42
N LEU A 408 -22.09 -5.28 -13.60
CA LEU A 408 -22.86 -5.70 -14.77
C LEU A 408 -24.35 -5.60 -14.42
N VAL A 409 -25.10 -4.72 -15.09
CA VAL A 409 -26.52 -4.55 -14.76
C VAL A 409 -27.32 -5.80 -15.16
N PRO A 410 -28.27 -6.27 -14.34
CA PRO A 410 -29.07 -7.47 -14.64
C PRO A 410 -29.89 -7.39 -15.94
N THR A 411 -30.03 -6.18 -16.50
CA THR A 411 -30.79 -5.89 -17.72
C THR A 411 -29.99 -6.16 -19.01
N ILE A 412 -28.71 -6.52 -18.94
CA ILE A 412 -27.92 -6.93 -20.11
C ILE A 412 -28.30 -8.37 -20.49
N GLY A 413 -28.67 -8.56 -21.76
CA GLY A 413 -28.97 -9.89 -22.31
C GLY A 413 -27.73 -10.80 -22.25
N HIS A 414 -27.92 -12.05 -21.81
CA HIS A 414 -26.86 -13.02 -21.62
C HIS A 414 -27.20 -14.36 -22.29
N VAL A 415 -26.18 -15.18 -22.50
CA VAL A 415 -26.34 -16.57 -22.94
C VAL A 415 -25.93 -17.50 -21.79
N SER A 416 -26.67 -18.58 -21.57
CA SER A 416 -26.40 -19.53 -20.49
C SER A 416 -25.83 -20.84 -21.02
N MET A 417 -24.73 -21.31 -20.42
CA MET A 417 -24.15 -22.63 -20.66
C MET A 417 -25.03 -23.77 -20.12
N ALA A 418 -25.98 -23.47 -19.24
CA ALA A 418 -26.97 -24.46 -18.77
C ALA A 418 -28.00 -24.81 -19.86
N GLU A 419 -28.16 -23.94 -20.86
CA GLU A 419 -29.18 -24.07 -21.91
C GLU A 419 -28.58 -24.32 -23.29
N ARG A 420 -27.29 -24.02 -23.49
CA ARG A 420 -26.62 -24.09 -24.78
C ARG A 420 -25.22 -24.67 -24.65
N THR A 421 -24.85 -25.45 -25.64
CA THR A 421 -23.50 -25.99 -25.82
C THR A 421 -22.51 -24.93 -26.33
N PRO A 422 -21.19 -25.10 -26.14
CA PRO A 422 -20.18 -24.21 -26.73
C PRO A 422 -20.37 -23.95 -28.23
N ALA A 423 -20.73 -24.98 -28.99
CA ALA A 423 -20.98 -24.88 -30.43
C ALA A 423 -22.18 -23.94 -30.75
N GLU A 424 -23.29 -24.07 -30.02
CA GLU A 424 -24.46 -23.21 -30.20
C GLU A 424 -24.17 -21.75 -29.79
N ILE A 425 -23.32 -21.54 -28.79
CA ILE A 425 -22.86 -20.18 -28.41
C ILE A 425 -21.94 -19.60 -29.48
N ALA A 426 -21.02 -20.39 -30.05
CA ALA A 426 -20.18 -19.96 -31.16
C ALA A 426 -21.03 -19.55 -32.38
N GLU A 427 -22.08 -20.32 -32.72
CA GLU A 427 -23.00 -19.96 -33.80
C GLU A 427 -23.75 -18.65 -33.54
N LEU A 428 -24.21 -18.42 -32.30
CA LEU A 428 -24.84 -17.15 -31.91
C LEU A 428 -23.86 -15.99 -32.05
N LEU A 429 -22.62 -16.16 -31.59
CA LEU A 429 -21.59 -15.14 -31.66
C LEU A 429 -21.24 -14.82 -33.13
N ILE A 430 -21.09 -15.84 -33.98
CA ILE A 430 -20.88 -15.67 -35.42
C ILE A 430 -22.04 -14.89 -36.06
N LYS A 431 -23.30 -15.21 -35.72
CA LYS A 431 -24.47 -14.45 -36.20
C LYS A 431 -24.44 -12.99 -35.73
N LYS A 432 -24.08 -12.74 -34.47
CA LYS A 432 -23.94 -11.40 -33.90
C LYS A 432 -22.85 -10.58 -34.61
N LEU A 433 -21.71 -11.19 -34.90
CA LEU A 433 -20.60 -10.56 -35.61
C LEU A 433 -20.93 -10.24 -37.08
N ASN A 434 -21.76 -11.06 -37.74
CA ASN A 434 -22.21 -10.83 -39.12
C ASN A 434 -23.29 -9.74 -39.27
N THR A 435 -24.04 -9.44 -38.21
CA THR A 435 -25.18 -8.50 -38.28
C THR A 435 -24.73 -7.03 -38.17
N ALA A 436 -23.46 -6.81 -37.88
CA ALA A 436 -22.99 -5.57 -37.29
C ALA A 436 -22.01 -4.82 -38.19
#